data_AF-A0A1S1Y2U9-F1
#
_entry.id   AF-A0A1S1Y2U9-F1
#
_cell.length_a   1.000
_cell.length_b   1.000
_cell.length_c   1.000
_cell.angle_alpha   90.00
_cell.angle_beta   90.00
_cell.angle_gamma   90.00
#
_symmetry.space_group_name_H-M   'P 1'
#
loop_
_entity.id
_entity.type
_entity.pdbx_description
1 polymer ?
#
loop_
_entity_poly.entity_id
_entity_poly.type
_entity_poly.pdbx_seq_one_letter_code
_entity_poly.pdbx_strand_id
1 'polypeptide(L)'
;MIKILHAVIHFAVRILAVLMVLVILWGVADVAYVMFQKLVEAPFMMLTVSDILVIFGSFMAVLIAIEIFVNITVYIKHDALPIKMVIATALMAVARKVIMLDFKELEWHYIVAIATVILALGLTYWLISPKPQPVKTDDR
;
A
#
# COMPACT_ATOMS: atom_id res chain seq x y z
N MET A 1 10.02 -26.90 21.92
CA MET A 1 9.99 -25.44 22.11
C MET A 1 9.78 -24.68 20.79
N ILE A 2 10.66 -24.82 19.80
CA ILE A 2 10.59 -24.09 18.51
C ILE A 2 9.28 -24.36 17.74
N LYS A 3 8.77 -25.60 17.74
CA LYS A 3 7.49 -25.96 17.07
C LYS A 3 6.28 -25.22 17.65
N ILE A 4 6.28 -24.99 18.97
CA ILE A 4 5.19 -24.26 19.66
C ILE A 4 5.25 -22.78 19.27
N LEU A 5 6.45 -22.20 19.21
CA LEU A 5 6.64 -20.81 18.80
C LEU A 5 6.13 -20.57 17.36
N HIS A 6 6.48 -21.45 16.43
CA HIS A 6 5.98 -21.35 15.05
C HIS A 6 4.45 -21.47 15.00
N ALA A 7 3.86 -22.42 15.73
CA ALA A 7 2.41 -22.57 15.78
C ALA A 7 1.70 -21.31 16.30
N VAL A 8 2.25 -20.67 17.33
CA VAL A 8 1.72 -19.40 17.86
C VAL A 8 1.81 -18.28 16.84
N ILE A 9 2.94 -18.16 16.12
CA ILE A 9 3.13 -17.15 15.07
C ILE A 9 2.10 -17.37 13.94
N HIS A 10 1.95 -18.58 13.43
CA HIS A 10 0.97 -18.87 12.37
C HIS A 10 -0.47 -18.59 12.81
N PHE A 11 -0.80 -18.89 14.07
CA PHE A 11 -2.11 -18.57 14.62
C PHE A 11 -2.34 -17.05 14.70
N ALA A 12 -1.36 -16.30 15.21
CA ALA A 12 -1.42 -14.85 15.29
C ALA A 12 -1.57 -14.19 13.91
N VAL A 13 -0.82 -14.66 12.91
CA VAL A 13 -0.88 -14.11 11.54
C VAL A 13 -2.21 -14.42 10.85
N ARG A 14 -2.85 -15.56 11.14
CA ARG A 14 -4.22 -15.82 10.66
C ARG A 14 -5.24 -14.87 11.28
N ILE A 15 -5.13 -14.61 12.58
CA ILE A 15 -5.98 -13.60 13.24
C ILE A 15 -5.76 -12.24 12.58
N LEU A 16 -4.50 -11.85 12.35
CA LEU A 16 -4.16 -10.60 11.68
C LEU A 16 -4.80 -10.52 10.28
N ALA A 17 -4.77 -11.59 9.49
CA ALA A 17 -5.40 -11.62 8.18
C ALA A 17 -6.92 -11.38 8.26
N VAL A 18 -7.61 -11.99 9.23
CA VAL A 18 -9.06 -11.78 9.45
C VAL A 18 -9.34 -10.34 9.87
N LEU A 19 -8.56 -9.80 10.81
CA LEU A 19 -8.69 -8.41 11.24
C LEU A 19 -8.48 -7.44 10.07
N MET A 20 -7.51 -7.70 9.20
CA MET A 20 -7.27 -6.87 8.01
C MET A 20 -8.45 -6.86 7.04
N VAL A 21 -9.16 -7.99 6.87
CA VAL A 21 -10.39 -8.01 6.07
C VAL A 21 -11.46 -7.09 6.67
N LEU A 22 -11.62 -7.13 8.00
CA LEU A 22 -12.55 -6.23 8.69
C LEU A 22 -12.16 -4.75 8.52
N VAL A 23 -10.87 -4.44 8.63
CA VAL A 23 -10.34 -3.07 8.40
C VAL A 23 -10.62 -2.61 6.97
N ILE A 24 -10.45 -3.48 5.97
CA ILE A 24 -10.76 -3.16 4.57
C ILE A 24 -12.25 -2.88 4.41
N LEU A 25 -13.12 -3.73 4.93
CA LEU A 25 -14.58 -3.52 4.86
C LEU A 25 -15.00 -2.22 5.53
N TRP A 26 -14.45 -1.93 6.72
CA TRP A 26 -14.72 -0.68 7.42
C TRP A 26 -14.20 0.52 6.63
N GLY A 27 -13.00 0.43 6.07
CA GLY A 27 -12.41 1.50 5.27
C GLY A 27 -13.23 1.80 4.01
N VAL A 28 -13.80 0.79 3.35
CA VAL A 28 -14.72 0.99 2.21
C VAL A 28 -15.98 1.73 2.65
N ALA A 29 -16.56 1.34 3.79
CA ALA A 29 -17.72 2.03 4.36
C ALA A 29 -17.40 3.48 4.75
N ASP A 30 -16.22 3.72 5.33
CA ASP A 30 -15.72 5.04 5.69
C ASP A 30 -15.54 5.93 4.46
N VAL A 31 -14.94 5.43 3.38
CA VAL A 31 -14.82 6.16 2.11
C VAL A 31 -16.19 6.55 1.56
N ALA A 32 -17.15 5.62 1.56
CA ALA A 32 -18.52 5.91 1.12
C ALA A 32 -19.18 6.99 1.98
N TYR A 33 -18.96 6.93 3.31
CA TYR A 33 -19.48 7.90 4.25
C TYR A 33 -18.86 9.30 4.05
N VAL A 34 -17.53 9.39 3.93
CA VAL A 34 -16.82 10.64 3.65
C VAL A 34 -17.27 11.26 2.34
N MET A 35 -17.38 10.45 1.28
CA MET A 35 -17.87 10.91 -0.02
C MET A 35 -19.31 11.44 0.08
N PHE A 36 -20.19 10.75 0.82
CA PHE A 36 -21.56 11.21 1.05
C PHE A 36 -21.60 12.52 1.82
N GLN A 37 -20.83 12.64 2.92
CA GLN A 37 -20.75 13.89 3.68
C GLN A 37 -20.32 15.06 2.79
N LYS A 38 -19.29 14.87 1.97
CA LYS A 38 -18.76 15.92 1.08
C LYS A 38 -19.72 16.33 -0.04
N LEU A 39 -20.64 15.44 -0.45
CA LEU A 39 -21.63 15.76 -1.47
C LEU A 39 -22.80 16.58 -0.93
N VAL A 40 -23.13 16.40 0.35
CA VAL A 40 -24.25 17.05 1.06
C VAL A 40 -23.80 18.30 1.82
N GLU A 41 -22.50 18.49 2.05
CA GLU A 41 -21.95 19.74 2.59
C GLU A 41 -22.17 20.91 1.61
N ALA A 42 -22.40 22.12 2.12
CA ALA A 42 -22.58 23.31 1.27
C ALA A 42 -21.22 23.83 0.75
N PRO A 43 -21.06 24.24 -0.52
CA PRO A 43 -22.04 24.27 -1.62
C PRO A 43 -22.39 22.87 -2.14
N PHE A 44 -23.69 22.57 -2.14
CA PHE A 44 -24.19 21.25 -2.49
C PHE A 44 -23.72 20.80 -3.89
N MET A 45 -23.32 19.53 -4.00
CA MET A 45 -22.90 18.92 -5.27
C MET A 45 -21.68 19.58 -5.94
N MET A 46 -20.92 20.43 -5.24
CA MET A 46 -19.66 20.98 -5.72
C MET A 46 -18.49 20.44 -4.88
N LEU A 47 -17.70 19.55 -5.48
CA LEU A 47 -16.45 19.09 -4.87
C LEU A 47 -15.30 20.03 -5.25
N THR A 48 -14.65 20.61 -4.25
CA THR A 48 -13.43 21.37 -4.47
C THR A 48 -12.23 20.42 -4.65
N VAL A 49 -11.11 20.93 -5.15
CA VAL A 49 -9.86 20.15 -5.24
C VAL A 49 -9.45 19.62 -3.86
N SER A 50 -9.63 20.42 -2.81
CA SER A 50 -9.34 20.02 -1.43
C SER A 50 -10.21 18.84 -0.97
N ASP A 51 -11.53 18.89 -1.26
CA ASP A 51 -12.43 17.79 -0.91
C ASP A 51 -12.09 16.51 -1.67
N ILE A 52 -11.70 16.62 -2.94
CA ILE A 52 -11.23 15.48 -3.74
C ILE A 52 -10.00 14.88 -3.08
N LEU A 53 -9.00 15.68 -2.68
CA LEU A 53 -7.79 15.21 -2.00
C LEU A 53 -8.09 14.51 -0.67
N VAL A 54 -9.09 14.98 0.09
CA VAL A 54 -9.55 14.33 1.32
C VAL A 54 -10.14 12.95 1.04
N ILE A 55 -11.06 12.85 0.07
CA ILE A 55 -11.68 11.58 -0.35
C ILE A 55 -10.59 10.59 -0.81
N PHE A 56 -9.66 11.08 -1.61
CA PHE A 56 -8.47 10.40 -2.05
C PHE A 56 -7.61 9.89 -0.88
N GLY A 57 -7.43 10.69 0.19
CA GLY A 57 -6.81 10.25 1.43
C GLY A 57 -7.49 9.01 2.04
N SER A 58 -8.82 8.99 2.09
CA SER A 58 -9.59 7.83 2.56
C SER A 58 -9.41 6.62 1.64
N PHE A 59 -9.43 6.80 0.31
CA PHE A 59 -9.11 5.72 -0.64
C PHE A 59 -7.71 5.13 -0.41
N MET A 60 -6.72 5.97 -0.10
CA MET A 60 -5.36 5.52 0.20
C MET A 60 -5.29 4.64 1.43
N ALA A 61 -6.03 4.98 2.49
CA ALA A 61 -6.09 4.16 3.69
C ALA A 61 -6.59 2.75 3.38
N VAL A 62 -7.63 2.63 2.54
CA VAL A 62 -8.15 1.32 2.08
C VAL A 62 -7.12 0.57 1.26
N LEU A 63 -6.47 1.24 0.31
CA LEU A 63 -5.48 0.59 -0.55
C LEU A 63 -4.24 0.10 0.21
N ILE A 64 -3.79 0.84 1.22
CA ILE A 64 -2.72 0.41 2.14
C ILE A 64 -3.16 -0.84 2.91
N ALA A 65 -4.40 -0.88 3.39
CA ALA A 65 -4.91 -2.05 4.09
C ALA A 65 -4.94 -3.29 3.18
N ILE A 66 -5.35 -3.14 1.92
CA ILE A 66 -5.32 -4.21 0.92
C ILE A 66 -3.88 -4.70 0.67
N GLU A 67 -2.92 -3.78 0.52
CA GLU A 67 -1.50 -4.13 0.32
C GLU A 67 -0.93 -4.93 1.49
N ILE A 68 -1.21 -4.50 2.72
CA ILE A 68 -0.80 -5.22 3.93
C ILE A 68 -1.44 -6.61 3.99
N PHE A 69 -2.73 -6.74 3.66
CA PHE A 69 -3.42 -8.02 3.61
C PHE A 69 -2.78 -9.00 2.60
N VAL A 70 -2.42 -8.52 1.41
CA VAL A 70 -1.73 -9.33 0.39
C VAL A 70 -0.38 -9.81 0.93
N ASN A 71 0.41 -8.93 1.55
CA ASN A 71 1.71 -9.31 2.14
C ASN A 71 1.57 -10.36 3.24
N ILE A 72 0.56 -10.23 4.09
CA ILE A 72 0.25 -11.23 5.14
C ILE A 72 -0.13 -12.58 4.52
N THR A 73 -0.99 -12.58 3.51
CA THR A 73 -1.45 -13.82 2.86
C THR A 73 -0.30 -14.56 2.19
N VAL A 74 0.62 -13.82 1.58
CA VAL A 74 1.83 -14.37 0.96
C VAL A 74 2.75 -14.97 2.02
N TYR A 75 2.90 -14.33 3.18
CA TYR A 75 3.64 -14.92 4.31
C TYR A 75 3.02 -16.24 4.78
N ILE A 76 1.69 -16.31 4.92
CA ILE A 76 0.99 -17.55 5.32
C ILE A 76 1.23 -18.68 4.30
N LYS A 77 1.34 -18.35 3.00
CA LYS A 77 1.49 -19.34 1.94
C LYS A 77 2.92 -19.87 1.80
N HIS A 78 3.92 -19.04 2.08
CA HIS A 78 5.32 -19.34 1.78
C HIS A 78 6.23 -19.38 3.02
N ASP A 79 5.67 -19.21 4.23
CA ASP A 79 6.36 -19.10 5.52
C ASP A 79 7.51 -18.08 5.56
N ALA A 80 7.52 -17.17 4.59
CA ALA A 80 8.51 -16.12 4.42
C ALA A 80 7.91 -14.94 3.67
N LEU A 81 8.30 -13.72 4.04
CA LEU A 81 7.97 -12.51 3.29
C LEU A 81 8.91 -12.41 2.08
N PRO A 82 8.42 -12.47 0.83
CA PRO A 82 9.27 -12.28 -0.32
C PRO A 82 9.78 -10.84 -0.32
N ILE A 83 11.07 -10.67 -0.02
CA ILE A 83 11.70 -9.35 0.18
C ILE A 83 11.49 -8.45 -1.04
N LYS A 84 11.55 -9.03 -2.25
CA LYS A 84 11.26 -8.31 -3.51
C LYS A 84 9.83 -7.77 -3.58
N MET A 85 8.84 -8.55 -3.13
CA MET A 85 7.44 -8.13 -3.10
C MET A 85 7.26 -6.98 -2.12
N VAL A 86 7.81 -7.09 -0.91
CA VAL A 86 7.68 -6.04 0.13
C VAL A 86 8.27 -4.71 -0.35
N ILE A 87 9.46 -4.74 -0.99
CA ILE A 87 10.09 -3.53 -1.50
C ILE A 87 9.32 -2.96 -2.70
N ALA A 88 8.78 -3.81 -3.58
CA ALA A 88 7.90 -3.36 -4.66
C ALA A 88 6.62 -2.70 -4.11
N THR A 89 6.02 -3.27 -3.06
CA THR A 89 4.86 -2.69 -2.38
C THR A 89 5.21 -1.36 -1.72
N ALA A 90 6.38 -1.23 -1.09
CA ALA A 90 6.83 0.04 -0.51
C ALA A 90 7.03 1.12 -1.58
N LEU A 91 7.66 0.76 -2.71
CA LEU A 91 7.84 1.68 -3.84
C LEU A 91 6.49 2.10 -4.44
N MET A 92 5.56 1.16 -4.61
CA MET A 92 4.20 1.40 -5.08
C MET A 92 3.41 2.30 -4.13
N ALA A 93 3.50 2.08 -2.82
CA ALA A 93 2.82 2.88 -1.81
C ALA A 93 3.32 4.34 -1.81
N VAL A 94 4.64 4.55 -1.87
CA VAL A 94 5.23 5.90 -1.96
C VAL A 94 4.84 6.57 -3.27
N ALA A 95 4.95 5.86 -4.40
CA ALA A 95 4.55 6.40 -5.70
C ALA A 95 3.08 6.84 -5.68
N ARG A 96 2.19 6.01 -5.14
CA ARG A 96 0.76 6.33 -5.03
C ARG A 96 0.50 7.50 -4.09
N LYS A 97 1.26 7.65 -3.00
CA LYS A 97 1.15 8.81 -2.10
C LYS A 97 1.61 10.11 -2.77
N VAL A 98 2.66 10.07 -3.58
CA VAL A 98 3.18 11.27 -4.29
C VAL A 98 2.20 11.80 -5.33
N ILE A 99 1.46 10.94 -6.02
CA ILE A 99 0.41 11.34 -6.97
C ILE A 99 -0.64 12.26 -6.31
N MET A 100 -0.82 12.16 -4.99
CA MET A 100 -1.90 12.81 -4.24
C MET A 100 -1.41 13.98 -3.39
N LEU A 101 -0.13 14.37 -3.52
CA LEU A 101 0.41 15.54 -2.82
C LEU A 101 -0.01 16.82 -3.52
N ASP A 102 -0.44 17.81 -2.73
CA ASP A 102 -0.57 19.18 -3.21
C ASP A 102 0.77 19.92 -3.03
N PHE A 103 1.45 20.18 -4.14
CA PHE A 103 2.74 20.85 -4.15
C PHE A 103 2.66 22.34 -3.84
N LYS A 104 1.46 22.93 -3.71
CA LYS A 104 1.31 24.34 -3.33
C LYS A 104 1.64 24.61 -1.88
N GLU A 105 1.48 23.62 -1.00
CA GLU A 105 1.75 23.75 0.44
C GLU A 105 3.09 23.13 0.87
N LEU A 106 3.86 22.59 -0.10
CA LEU A 106 5.12 21.91 0.18
C LEU A 106 6.32 22.78 -0.16
N GLU A 107 7.14 23.05 0.85
CA GLU A 107 8.45 23.64 0.63
C GLU A 107 9.38 22.68 -0.15
N TRP A 108 10.33 23.26 -0.89
CA TRP A 108 11.22 22.54 -1.80
C TRP A 108 11.99 21.39 -1.12
N HIS A 109 12.33 21.53 0.16
CA HIS A 109 13.08 20.50 0.90
C HIS A 109 12.26 19.23 1.13
N TYR A 110 10.95 19.30 1.30
CA TYR A 110 10.08 18.13 1.38
C TYR A 110 10.06 17.34 0.07
N ILE A 111 10.04 18.05 -1.06
CA ILE A 111 10.06 17.43 -2.40
C ILE A 111 11.39 16.67 -2.61
N VAL A 112 12.51 17.28 -2.23
CA VAL A 112 13.84 16.64 -2.30
C VAL A 112 13.94 15.41 -1.39
N ALA A 113 13.40 15.48 -0.18
CA ALA A 113 13.38 14.35 0.75
C ALA A 113 12.59 13.16 0.18
N ILE A 114 11.41 13.41 -0.38
CA ILE A 114 10.57 12.38 -1.02
C ILE A 114 11.30 11.76 -2.22
N ALA A 115 11.93 12.59 -3.07
CA ALA A 115 12.70 12.10 -4.21
C ALA A 115 13.85 11.19 -3.76
N THR A 116 14.54 11.54 -2.67
CA THR A 116 15.63 10.75 -2.12
C THR A 116 15.15 9.39 -1.60
N VAL A 117 13.99 9.35 -0.91
CA VAL A 117 13.37 8.09 -0.46
C VAL A 117 12.99 7.20 -1.65
N ILE A 118 12.37 7.78 -2.69
CA ILE A 118 12.01 7.03 -3.90
C ILE A 118 13.24 6.46 -4.59
N LEU A 119 14.31 7.25 -4.72
CA LEU A 119 15.57 6.80 -5.32
C LEU A 119 16.22 5.68 -4.49
N ALA A 120 16.23 5.79 -3.16
CA ALA A 120 16.76 4.75 -2.29
C ALA A 120 15.98 3.43 -2.41
N LEU A 121 14.65 3.49 -2.42
CA LEU A 121 13.78 2.32 -2.61
C LEU A 121 13.96 1.72 -4.03
N GLY A 122 14.02 2.57 -5.05
CA GLY A 122 14.24 2.14 -6.44
C GLY A 122 15.60 1.46 -6.63
N LEU A 123 16.66 2.02 -6.05
CA LEU A 123 17.99 1.42 -6.07
C LEU A 123 18.03 0.08 -5.34
N THR A 124 17.37 0.00 -4.17
CA THR A 124 17.25 -1.26 -3.42
C THR A 124 16.51 -2.31 -4.25
N TYR A 125 15.40 -1.95 -4.89
CA TYR A 125 14.64 -2.86 -5.76
C TYR A 125 15.45 -3.35 -6.96
N TRP A 126 16.25 -2.47 -7.58
CA TRP A 126 17.13 -2.82 -8.69
C TRP A 126 18.20 -3.82 -8.25
N LEU A 127 18.84 -3.59 -7.10
CA LEU A 127 19.93 -4.43 -6.60
C LEU A 127 19.48 -5.86 -6.25
N ILE A 128 18.28 -6.02 -5.70
CA ILE A 128 17.74 -7.34 -5.34
C ILE A 128 17.05 -8.05 -6.52
N SER A 129 16.84 -7.38 -7.66
CA SER A 129 16.16 -7.97 -8.79
C SER A 129 17.12 -8.88 -9.58
N PRO A 130 16.84 -10.19 -9.69
CA PRO A 130 17.68 -11.08 -10.48
C PRO A 130 17.68 -10.64 -11.96
N LYS A 131 18.84 -10.77 -12.62
CA LYS A 131 18.99 -10.46 -14.05
C LYS A 131 17.96 -11.29 -14.85
N PRO A 132 17.27 -10.70 -15.84
CA PRO A 132 16.30 -11.42 -16.65
C PRO A 132 16.99 -12.64 -17.26
N GLN A 133 16.50 -13.84 -16.93
CA GLN A 133 16.96 -15.06 -17.57
C GLN A 133 16.42 -15.06 -19.00
N PRO A 134 17.26 -15.30 -20.02
CA PRO A 134 16.78 -15.39 -21.39
C PRO A 134 15.73 -16.49 -21.47
N VAL A 135 14.56 -16.15 -22.00
CA VAL A 135 13.48 -17.11 -22.27
C VAL A 135 14.06 -18.19 -23.18
N LYS A 136 14.15 -19.43 -22.70
CA LYS A 136 14.44 -20.57 -23.58
C LYS A 136 13.25 -20.71 -24.51
N THR A 137 13.41 -20.24 -25.75
CA THR A 137 12.53 -20.61 -26.84
C THR A 137 12.61 -22.14 -26.97
N ASP A 138 11.52 -22.80 -26.63
CA ASP A 138 11.33 -24.22 -26.92
C ASP A 138 11.10 -24.32 -28.43
N ASP A 139 12.16 -24.62 -29.17
CA ASP A 139 12.09 -24.97 -30.58
C ASP A 139 11.34 -26.32 -30.67
N ARG A 140 10.04 -26.24 -30.95
CA ARG A 140 9.18 -27.37 -31.31
C ARG A 140 8.95 -27.42 -32.81
#